data_AF-A0A521WAX5-F1
#
_entry.id   AF-A0A521WAX5-F1
#
_cell.length_a   1.000
_cell.length_b   1.000
_cell.length_c   1.000
_cell.angle_alpha   90.00
_cell.angle_beta   90.00
_cell.angle_gamma   90.00
#
_symmetry.space_group_name_H-M   'P 1'
#
loop_
_entity.id
_entity.type
_entity.pdbx_description
1 polymer ?
#
loop_
_entity_poly.entity_id
_entity_poly.type
_entity_poly.pdbx_seq_one_letter_code
_entity_poly.pdbx_strand_id
1 'polypeptide(L)'
;MTMRANGKGDCPLYLIALLAFAGAAWAEPTTVYTHARIYTVDERQPWAEAMAVADGRIVAIGSAAEVTAQIGEQATVIDLGGRMVMPGIHDTHVHPPDAGIGQTIECRFRTDQLAEALATLRGCLAKLEPGQWLLGGQWNEGLFAGSKRMPKEILDEIAPDHPVFLMDWTVHNAWVNSAALRFFGIDKATPDPVGGVIARNPATGEATGILLDNAAYVNRRRLPEYPLEQRVQALRWALDQVAAHGITTFRDAIVTTSTMAAYQELHRRGGLALRANTSLTWKSAWASSHDEELALIEARQKFANDRINTDFAKIMLDGIPPTYTAAMLEPYLPNATFGDQWTGKLMLEPDVLRDDVIRLDAKGLTVKIHATGDRSARVALDAFEAARRSNGEGGPIHEVSHAELIHPDDVPRFAKLRVAAEMCPILWYPIPGLDWAAWLGPERKVWAVRDLVESGA
;
A
#
# COMPACT_ATOMS: atom_id res chain seq x y z
N MET A 1 11.47 -4.72 -56.84
CA MET A 1 11.99 -3.37 -56.58
C MET A 1 10.82 -2.48 -56.22
N THR A 2 10.46 -2.41 -54.93
CA THR A 2 9.93 -1.23 -54.22
C THR A 2 9.67 -1.61 -52.77
N MET A 3 10.16 -0.76 -51.87
CA MET A 3 10.25 -0.95 -50.42
C MET A 3 9.00 -0.45 -49.67
N ARG A 4 8.90 -0.97 -48.45
CA ARG A 4 7.99 -0.71 -47.33
C ARG A 4 7.72 0.78 -47.02
N ALA A 5 6.51 1.07 -46.55
CA ALA A 5 6.18 2.24 -45.75
C ALA A 5 5.79 1.78 -44.33
N ASN A 6 6.51 2.27 -43.32
CA ASN A 6 6.16 2.17 -41.90
C ASN A 6 5.32 3.41 -41.54
N GLY A 7 4.11 3.21 -41.03
CA GLY A 7 3.34 4.25 -40.35
C GLY A 7 3.43 4.06 -38.84
N LYS A 8 4.14 4.95 -38.14
CA LYS A 8 4.07 5.09 -36.68
C LYS A 8 2.86 5.97 -36.37
N GLY A 9 1.96 5.48 -35.51
CA GLY A 9 0.83 6.24 -34.99
C GLY A 9 1.27 7.21 -33.90
N ASP A 10 0.69 8.41 -33.96
CA ASP A 10 0.96 9.56 -33.09
C ASP A 10 0.47 9.33 -31.66
N CYS A 11 1.34 9.63 -30.70
CA CYS A 11 1.02 9.76 -29.28
C CYS A 11 0.71 11.24 -28.99
N PRO A 12 -0.34 11.62 -28.24
CA PRO A 12 -0.68 13.02 -28.04
C PRO A 12 0.38 13.68 -27.16
N LEU A 13 1.22 14.51 -27.77
CA LEU A 13 2.11 15.45 -27.10
C LEU A 13 1.27 16.43 -26.26
N TYR A 14 1.39 16.37 -24.94
CA TYR A 14 1.22 17.58 -24.14
C TYR A 14 2.45 18.46 -24.37
N LEU A 15 2.38 19.30 -25.41
CA LEU A 15 3.30 20.43 -25.57
C LEU A 15 3.12 21.36 -24.36
N ILE A 16 4.05 21.32 -23.41
CA ILE A 16 4.34 22.51 -22.62
C ILE A 16 5.07 23.44 -23.58
N ALA A 17 4.31 24.38 -24.13
CA ALA A 17 4.88 25.45 -24.94
C ALA A 17 5.87 26.23 -24.08
N LEU A 18 7.14 26.24 -24.49
CA LEU A 18 8.11 27.27 -24.10
C LEU A 18 7.60 28.60 -24.65
N LEU A 19 6.74 29.26 -23.88
CA LEU A 19 6.40 30.66 -24.12
C LEU A 19 7.60 31.49 -23.67
N ALA A 20 8.40 31.92 -24.63
CA ALA A 20 9.26 33.08 -24.46
C ALA A 20 8.36 34.31 -24.27
N PHE A 21 7.91 34.55 -23.03
CA PHE A 21 7.18 35.77 -22.69
C PHE A 21 8.14 36.94 -22.60
N ALA A 22 8.18 37.74 -23.66
CA ALA A 22 8.50 39.14 -23.53
C ALA A 22 7.34 39.85 -22.79
N GLY A 23 7.54 40.10 -21.49
CA GLY A 23 7.05 41.29 -20.79
C GLY A 23 5.55 41.38 -20.47
N ALA A 24 5.10 40.67 -19.44
CA ALA A 24 4.08 41.18 -18.52
C ALA A 24 4.40 40.66 -17.11
N ALA A 25 4.47 41.55 -16.12
CA ALA A 25 4.65 41.16 -14.73
C ALA A 25 3.44 40.35 -14.25
N TRP A 26 3.64 39.39 -13.34
CA TRP A 26 2.52 38.63 -12.78
C TRP A 26 1.57 39.55 -12.01
N ALA A 27 0.28 39.52 -12.37
CA ALA A 27 -0.76 40.35 -11.78
C ALA A 27 -1.29 39.81 -10.43
N GLU A 28 -1.05 38.53 -10.15
CA GLU A 28 -1.52 37.84 -8.93
C GLU A 28 -0.40 37.72 -7.89
N PRO A 29 -0.73 37.63 -6.58
CA PRO A 29 0.24 37.35 -5.52
C PRO A 29 1.08 36.11 -5.84
N THR A 30 2.37 36.32 -6.07
CA THR A 30 3.29 35.28 -6.52
C THR A 30 4.46 35.17 -5.55
N THR A 31 4.85 33.95 -5.19
CA THR A 31 6.09 33.71 -4.42
C THR A 31 7.19 33.26 -5.38
N VAL A 32 8.31 33.97 -5.38
CA VAL A 32 9.44 33.72 -6.29
C VAL A 32 10.63 33.24 -5.48
N TYR A 33 11.04 32.01 -5.72
CA TYR A 33 12.20 31.39 -5.10
C TYR A 33 13.42 31.58 -6.01
N THR A 34 14.48 32.19 -5.48
CA THR A 34 15.70 32.52 -6.23
C THR A 34 16.94 31.90 -5.58
N HIS A 35 18.08 31.95 -6.30
CA HIS A 35 19.37 31.45 -5.83
C HIS A 35 19.27 30.00 -5.33
N ALA A 36 18.68 29.14 -6.15
CA ALA A 36 18.40 27.76 -5.83
C ALA A 36 19.03 26.81 -6.85
N ARG A 37 19.20 25.54 -6.46
CA ARG A 37 19.47 24.44 -7.40
C ARG A 37 18.21 23.60 -7.54
N ILE A 38 17.39 23.88 -8.55
CA ILE A 38 16.06 23.29 -8.68
C ILE A 38 16.14 22.12 -9.66
N TYR A 39 15.95 20.89 -9.17
CA TYR A 39 15.80 19.71 -10.01
C TYR A 39 14.35 19.60 -10.48
N THR A 40 14.12 19.54 -11.79
CA THR A 40 12.77 19.64 -12.38
C THR A 40 12.17 18.28 -12.77
N VAL A 41 13.02 17.26 -12.94
CA VAL A 41 12.67 15.96 -13.54
C VAL A 41 12.24 16.06 -15.02
N ASP A 42 12.37 17.23 -15.65
CA ASP A 42 12.20 17.40 -17.09
C ASP A 42 13.53 17.09 -17.80
N GLU A 43 13.56 16.08 -18.67
CA GLU A 43 14.75 15.70 -19.45
C GLU A 43 15.30 16.87 -20.30
N ARG A 44 14.44 17.80 -20.72
CA ARG A 44 14.81 18.95 -21.56
C ARG A 44 15.38 20.10 -20.74
N GLN A 45 15.01 20.20 -19.47
CA GLN A 45 15.49 21.24 -18.56
C GLN A 45 15.70 20.66 -17.15
N PRO A 46 16.67 19.76 -16.92
CA PRO A 46 16.77 19.03 -15.66
C PRO A 46 17.06 19.91 -14.44
N TRP A 47 17.68 21.06 -14.67
CA TRP A 47 18.06 22.02 -13.63
C TRP A 47 17.55 23.43 -13.95
N ALA A 48 17.13 24.14 -12.91
CA ALA A 48 16.75 25.54 -12.93
C ALA A 48 17.34 26.29 -11.72
N GLU A 49 17.34 27.61 -11.79
CA GLU A 49 17.95 28.51 -10.79
C GLU A 49 16.90 29.30 -9.99
N ALA A 50 15.71 29.46 -10.55
CA ALA A 50 14.58 30.14 -9.92
C ALA A 50 13.24 29.52 -10.32
N MET A 51 12.22 29.71 -9.48
CA MET A 51 10.85 29.25 -9.69
C MET A 51 9.86 30.24 -9.11
N ALA A 52 8.75 30.47 -9.80
CA ALA A 52 7.64 31.27 -9.33
C ALA A 52 6.40 30.41 -9.12
N VAL A 53 5.72 30.62 -7.98
CA VAL A 53 4.52 29.89 -7.58
C VAL A 53 3.39 30.88 -7.31
N ALA A 54 2.26 30.65 -7.96
CA ALA A 54 1.01 31.37 -7.72
C ALA A 54 -0.12 30.36 -7.50
N ASP A 55 -0.95 30.57 -6.47
CA ASP A 55 -2.06 29.69 -6.11
C ASP A 55 -1.70 28.18 -6.10
N GLY A 56 -0.55 27.86 -5.50
CA GLY A 56 -0.05 26.48 -5.39
C GLY A 56 0.38 25.83 -6.71
N ARG A 57 0.52 26.60 -7.80
CA ARG A 57 1.00 26.14 -9.11
C ARG A 57 2.30 26.82 -9.50
N ILE A 58 3.19 26.08 -10.16
CA ILE A 58 4.40 26.64 -10.76
C ILE A 58 3.98 27.41 -12.01
N VAL A 59 4.21 28.72 -12.03
CA VAL A 59 3.89 29.61 -13.15
C VAL A 59 5.11 29.97 -14.01
N ALA A 60 6.32 29.82 -13.45
CA ALA A 60 7.57 29.89 -14.20
C ALA A 60 8.68 29.12 -13.48
N ILE A 61 9.60 28.54 -14.26
CA ILE A 61 10.79 27.84 -13.77
C ILE A 61 11.89 27.96 -14.82
N GLY A 62 13.10 28.33 -14.41
CA GLY A 62 14.20 28.49 -15.35
C GLY A 62 15.41 29.21 -14.79
N SER A 63 16.12 29.95 -15.65
CA SER A 63 17.25 30.76 -15.20
C SER A 63 16.79 31.86 -14.23
N ALA A 64 17.69 32.33 -13.37
CA ALA A 64 17.37 33.42 -12.46
C ALA A 64 16.92 34.67 -13.22
N ALA A 65 17.53 34.97 -14.37
CA ALA A 65 17.19 36.14 -15.20
C ALA A 65 15.77 36.05 -15.79
N GLU A 66 15.39 34.90 -16.36
CA GLU A 66 14.07 34.71 -16.99
C GLU A 66 12.93 34.84 -15.99
N VAL A 67 13.09 34.26 -14.79
CA VAL A 67 12.05 34.27 -13.75
C VAL A 67 11.99 35.64 -13.06
N THR A 68 13.13 36.27 -12.78
CA THR A 68 13.15 37.59 -12.12
C THR A 68 12.64 38.72 -13.02
N ALA A 69 12.76 38.59 -14.34
CA ALA A 69 12.22 39.56 -15.30
C ALA A 69 10.69 39.68 -15.26
N GLN A 70 9.98 38.71 -14.65
CA GLN A 70 8.52 38.69 -14.55
C GLN A 70 7.99 39.06 -13.16
N ILE A 71 8.89 39.41 -12.21
CA ILE A 71 8.53 39.83 -10.86
C ILE A 71 7.65 41.10 -10.92
N GLY A 72 6.41 40.98 -10.47
CA GLY A 72 5.49 42.09 -10.27
C GLY A 72 5.61 42.73 -8.89
N GLU A 73 4.97 43.88 -8.70
CA GLU A 73 5.01 44.65 -7.44
C GLU A 73 4.46 43.89 -6.22
N GLN A 74 3.59 42.91 -6.43
CA GLN A 74 2.98 42.09 -5.37
C GLN A 74 3.73 40.79 -5.09
N ALA A 75 4.89 40.57 -5.73
CA ALA A 75 5.64 39.33 -5.57
C ALA A 75 6.38 39.29 -4.23
N THR A 76 6.35 38.14 -3.56
CA THR A 76 7.23 37.83 -2.41
C THR A 76 8.44 37.08 -2.92
N VAL A 77 9.65 37.65 -2.74
CA VAL A 77 10.90 37.02 -3.17
C VAL A 77 11.56 36.30 -1.99
N ILE A 78 11.93 35.05 -2.19
CA ILE A 78 12.60 34.19 -1.20
C ILE A 78 13.93 33.70 -1.78
N ASP A 79 15.03 34.19 -1.22
CA ASP A 79 16.38 33.68 -1.53
C ASP A 79 16.61 32.35 -0.80
N LEU A 80 16.91 31.28 -1.55
CA LEU A 80 17.13 29.96 -1.00
C LEU A 80 18.60 29.67 -0.63
N GLY A 81 19.51 30.63 -0.82
CA GLY A 81 20.90 30.56 -0.34
C GLY A 81 21.71 29.42 -0.95
N GLY A 82 21.44 29.08 -2.21
CA GLY A 82 22.06 27.98 -2.94
C GLY A 82 21.51 26.58 -2.59
N ARG A 83 20.44 26.48 -1.78
CA ARG A 83 19.82 25.20 -1.42
C ARG A 83 19.21 24.50 -2.64
N MET A 84 19.13 23.18 -2.55
CA MET A 84 18.47 22.35 -3.55
C MET A 84 16.96 22.34 -3.34
N VAL A 85 16.21 22.44 -4.44
CA VAL A 85 14.78 22.18 -4.51
C VAL A 85 14.58 20.96 -5.41
N MET A 86 13.68 20.06 -5.00
CA MET A 86 13.25 18.92 -5.80
C MET A 86 11.73 18.80 -5.74
N PRO A 87 11.09 18.06 -6.66
CA PRO A 87 9.67 17.77 -6.54
C PRO A 87 9.42 17.03 -5.22
N GLY A 88 8.26 17.31 -4.61
CA GLY A 88 7.85 16.57 -3.43
C GLY A 88 7.71 15.08 -3.75
N ILE A 89 8.06 14.23 -2.79
CA ILE A 89 8.04 12.77 -3.00
C ILE A 89 6.58 12.32 -3.10
N HIS A 90 6.33 11.40 -4.02
CA HIS A 90 5.05 10.71 -4.19
C HIS A 90 5.21 9.27 -3.71
N ASP A 91 4.61 8.93 -2.59
CA ASP A 91 4.58 7.55 -2.11
C ASP A 91 3.34 6.83 -2.67
N THR A 92 3.52 5.72 -3.39
CA THR A 92 2.45 5.09 -4.17
C THR A 92 1.78 3.90 -3.47
N HIS A 93 2.24 3.55 -2.26
CA HIS A 93 1.60 2.51 -1.43
C HIS A 93 1.95 2.69 0.05
N VAL A 94 1.00 3.22 0.82
CA VAL A 94 1.09 3.37 2.28
C VAL A 94 -0.22 3.02 2.97
N HIS A 95 -0.19 2.85 4.29
CA HIS A 95 -1.37 2.66 5.14
C HIS A 95 -1.39 3.64 6.32
N PRO A 96 -1.57 4.96 6.10
CA PRO A 96 -1.43 5.97 7.17
C PRO A 96 -2.41 5.78 8.35
N PRO A 97 -3.71 5.45 8.15
CA PRO A 97 -4.61 5.19 9.27
C PRO A 97 -4.14 4.04 10.16
N ASP A 98 -3.72 2.92 9.58
CA ASP A 98 -3.20 1.77 10.33
C ASP A 98 -1.89 2.11 11.06
N ALA A 99 -0.98 2.83 10.40
CA ALA A 99 0.26 3.29 11.01
C ALA A 99 0.00 4.17 12.24
N GLY A 100 -0.96 5.09 12.12
CA GLY A 100 -1.41 5.95 13.21
C GLY A 100 -2.04 5.18 14.36
N ILE A 101 -3.02 4.33 14.06
CA ILE A 101 -3.70 3.50 15.08
C ILE A 101 -2.69 2.65 15.83
N GLY A 102 -1.83 1.96 15.07
CA GLY A 102 -0.77 1.14 15.63
C GLY A 102 0.11 1.94 16.59
N GLN A 103 0.53 3.15 16.19
CA GLN A 103 1.47 3.93 16.99
C GLN A 103 0.84 4.63 18.19
N THR A 104 -0.37 5.16 18.05
CA THR A 104 -0.97 6.05 19.05
C THR A 104 -1.97 5.36 19.97
N ILE A 105 -2.46 4.17 19.61
CA ILE A 105 -3.52 3.47 20.34
C ILE A 105 -3.09 2.06 20.75
N GLU A 106 -2.52 1.30 19.83
CA GLU A 106 -2.18 -0.10 20.05
C GLU A 106 -0.85 -0.31 20.80
N CYS A 107 -0.69 -1.50 21.38
CA CYS A 107 0.53 -1.89 22.08
C CYS A 107 1.59 -2.38 21.09
N ARG A 108 2.44 -1.46 20.60
CA ARG A 108 3.55 -1.79 19.69
C ARG A 108 4.86 -2.06 20.43
N PHE A 109 5.58 -3.06 19.93
CA PHE A 109 6.96 -3.35 20.32
C PHE A 109 7.75 -3.79 19.08
N ARG A 110 9.02 -3.40 18.99
CA ARG A 110 9.91 -3.86 17.92
C ARG A 110 11.19 -4.39 18.53
N THR A 111 11.19 -5.68 18.84
CA THR A 111 12.31 -6.39 19.46
C THR A 111 12.28 -7.84 18.99
N ASP A 112 13.45 -8.46 18.95
CA ASP A 112 13.62 -9.89 18.75
C ASP A 112 13.76 -10.65 20.09
N GLN A 113 13.73 -9.93 21.22
CA GLN A 113 13.83 -10.50 22.56
C GLN A 113 12.45 -10.71 23.16
N LEU A 114 12.08 -11.98 23.36
CA LEU A 114 10.79 -12.36 23.96
C LEU A 114 10.54 -11.68 25.30
N ALA A 115 11.57 -11.58 26.15
CA ALA A 115 11.46 -10.97 27.46
C ALA A 115 11.06 -9.48 27.39
N GLU A 116 11.61 -8.73 26.44
CA GLU A 116 11.30 -7.31 26.24
C GLU A 116 9.89 -7.11 25.67
N ALA A 117 9.50 -7.97 24.72
CA ALA A 117 8.14 -7.97 24.18
C ALA A 117 7.11 -8.24 25.29
N LEU A 118 7.34 -9.26 26.12
CA LEU A 118 6.46 -9.58 27.24
C LEU A 118 6.42 -8.48 28.31
N ALA A 119 7.55 -7.80 28.57
CA ALA A 119 7.57 -6.64 29.48
C ALA A 119 6.69 -5.50 28.94
N THR A 120 6.79 -5.22 27.64
CA THR A 120 5.97 -4.20 26.97
C THR A 120 4.49 -4.56 27.02
N LEU A 121 4.14 -5.80 26.69
CA LEU A 121 2.75 -6.29 26.74
C LEU A 121 2.16 -6.18 28.15
N ARG A 122 2.91 -6.55 29.20
CA ARG A 122 2.47 -6.37 30.60
C ARG A 122 2.24 -4.91 30.96
N GLY A 123 3.10 -4.00 30.48
CA GLY A 123 2.93 -2.56 30.68
C GLY A 123 1.68 -1.99 30.00
N CYS A 124 1.29 -2.53 28.84
CA CYS A 124 0.04 -2.18 28.18
C CYS A 124 -1.17 -2.76 28.91
N LEU A 125 -1.12 -4.05 29.30
CA LEU A 125 -2.19 -4.73 30.05
C LEU A 125 -2.52 -4.00 31.36
N ALA A 126 -1.52 -3.49 32.07
CA ALA A 126 -1.72 -2.74 33.31
C ALA A 126 -2.56 -1.46 33.17
N LYS A 127 -2.82 -1.00 31.94
CA LYS A 127 -3.64 0.18 31.63
C LYS A 127 -5.06 -0.18 31.17
N LEU A 128 -5.36 -1.47 31.02
CA LEU A 128 -6.63 -1.97 30.52
C LEU A 128 -7.53 -2.38 31.68
N GLU A 129 -8.82 -2.07 31.56
CA GLU A 129 -9.86 -2.62 32.42
C GLU A 129 -10.13 -4.09 32.05
N PRO A 130 -10.49 -4.97 33.02
CA PRO A 130 -10.76 -6.38 32.74
C PRO A 130 -11.73 -6.59 31.56
N GLY A 131 -11.42 -7.54 30.68
CA GLY A 131 -12.20 -7.82 29.48
C GLY A 131 -11.93 -6.91 28.29
N GLN A 132 -11.19 -5.79 28.44
CA GLN A 132 -10.75 -4.99 27.30
C GLN A 132 -9.70 -5.73 26.47
N TRP A 133 -9.73 -5.51 25.16
CA TRP A 133 -8.79 -6.10 24.22
C TRP A 133 -7.39 -5.50 24.36
N LEU A 134 -6.39 -6.38 24.37
CA LEU A 134 -5.01 -5.99 24.07
C LEU A 134 -4.78 -6.17 22.56
N LEU A 135 -4.74 -5.04 21.85
CA LEU A 135 -4.44 -4.97 20.42
C LEU A 135 -3.02 -4.42 20.22
N GLY A 136 -2.30 -4.93 19.22
CA GLY A 136 -0.98 -4.41 18.84
C GLY A 136 -0.10 -5.44 18.15
N GLY A 137 1.16 -5.54 18.57
CA GLY A 137 2.12 -6.50 18.00
C GLY A 137 3.34 -5.82 17.38
N GLN A 138 3.65 -6.18 16.12
CA GLN A 138 4.91 -5.97 15.39
C GLN A 138 6.01 -6.97 15.75
N TRP A 139 5.60 -8.19 16.09
CA TRP A 139 6.50 -9.32 16.26
C TRP A 139 6.98 -9.87 14.90
N ASN A 140 8.09 -10.61 14.93
CA ASN A 140 8.59 -11.43 13.83
C ASN A 140 8.68 -12.90 14.25
N GLU A 141 8.85 -13.81 13.30
CA GLU A 141 8.89 -15.26 13.55
C GLU A 141 10.01 -15.66 14.53
N GLY A 142 11.13 -14.92 14.50
CA GLY A 142 12.28 -15.14 15.39
C GLY A 142 11.99 -14.87 16.86
N LEU A 143 10.97 -14.08 17.20
CA LEU A 143 10.68 -13.67 18.58
C LEU A 143 10.46 -14.87 19.53
N PHE A 144 9.94 -15.98 19.00
CA PHE A 144 9.69 -17.20 19.78
C PHE A 144 10.65 -18.35 19.43
N ALA A 145 11.67 -18.13 18.60
CA ALA A 145 12.56 -19.19 18.10
C ALA A 145 13.33 -19.96 19.19
N GLY A 146 13.43 -19.42 20.41
CA GLY A 146 14.00 -20.10 21.58
C GLY A 146 12.98 -20.66 22.59
N SER A 147 11.68 -20.44 22.37
CA SER A 147 10.62 -20.87 23.28
C SER A 147 10.15 -22.28 22.92
N LYS A 148 10.06 -23.17 23.93
CA LYS A 148 9.37 -24.46 23.78
C LYS A 148 7.85 -24.35 23.93
N ARG A 149 7.37 -23.17 24.35
CA ARG A 149 5.95 -22.88 24.56
C ARG A 149 5.38 -22.15 23.36
N MET A 150 4.13 -22.46 23.04
CA MET A 150 3.41 -21.82 21.94
C MET A 150 3.02 -20.37 22.32
N PRO A 151 2.94 -19.44 21.36
CA PRO A 151 2.54 -18.05 21.62
C PRO A 151 1.25 -17.96 22.44
N LYS A 152 0.21 -18.70 22.08
CA LYS A 152 -1.07 -18.76 22.81
C LYS A 152 -0.92 -19.11 24.29
N GLU A 153 -0.07 -20.06 24.65
CA GLU A 153 0.13 -20.47 26.04
C GLU A 153 0.75 -19.37 26.89
N ILE A 154 1.66 -18.60 26.29
CA ILE A 154 2.31 -17.47 26.96
C ILE A 154 1.32 -16.30 27.06
N LEU A 155 0.54 -16.04 26.02
CA LEU A 155 -0.49 -14.99 26.03
C LEU A 155 -1.62 -15.30 27.02
N ASP A 156 -2.05 -16.56 27.14
CA ASP A 156 -3.02 -17.01 28.15
C ASP A 156 -2.52 -16.74 29.58
N GLU A 157 -1.21 -16.90 29.82
CA GLU A 157 -0.61 -16.66 31.14
C GLU A 157 -0.50 -15.18 31.49
N ILE A 158 -0.06 -14.32 30.56
CA ILE A 158 0.13 -12.89 30.86
C ILE A 158 -1.18 -12.09 30.83
N ALA A 159 -2.20 -12.58 30.12
CA ALA A 159 -3.46 -11.88 29.88
C ALA A 159 -4.68 -12.80 30.13
N PRO A 160 -4.84 -13.38 31.34
CA PRO A 160 -5.91 -14.34 31.62
C PRO A 160 -7.32 -13.72 31.51
N ASP A 161 -7.44 -12.42 31.81
CA ASP A 161 -8.72 -11.69 31.84
C ASP A 161 -8.95 -10.81 30.59
N HIS A 162 -8.04 -10.87 29.60
CA HIS A 162 -8.09 -10.02 28.42
C HIS A 162 -7.98 -10.84 27.13
N PRO A 163 -8.86 -10.63 26.14
CA PRO A 163 -8.61 -11.16 24.81
C PRO A 163 -7.44 -10.40 24.16
N VAL A 164 -6.54 -11.15 23.51
CA VAL A 164 -5.31 -10.63 22.91
C VAL A 164 -5.31 -10.88 21.40
N PHE A 165 -4.99 -9.86 20.61
CA PHE A 165 -4.80 -9.95 19.16
C PHE A 165 -3.57 -9.14 18.75
N LEU A 166 -2.47 -9.84 18.42
CA LEU A 166 -1.19 -9.22 18.06
C LEU A 166 -0.88 -9.49 16.59
N MET A 167 -0.90 -8.46 15.76
CA MET A 167 -0.48 -8.55 14.36
C MET A 167 1.04 -8.58 14.24
N ASP A 168 1.55 -9.29 13.25
CA ASP A 168 2.98 -9.34 12.94
C ASP A 168 3.46 -8.09 12.19
N TRP A 169 4.77 -8.03 11.95
CA TRP A 169 5.38 -6.92 11.21
C TRP A 169 5.00 -6.89 9.73
N THR A 170 4.66 -8.05 9.14
CA THR A 170 4.19 -8.12 7.75
C THR A 170 2.76 -7.60 7.60
N VAL A 171 2.02 -7.52 8.71
CA VAL A 171 0.58 -7.22 8.79
C VAL A 171 -0.31 -8.26 8.12
N HIS A 172 0.18 -9.48 7.91
CA HIS A 172 -0.58 -10.62 7.38
C HIS A 172 -0.98 -11.64 8.46
N ASN A 173 -0.26 -11.69 9.58
CA ASN A 173 -0.42 -12.76 10.57
C ASN A 173 -0.81 -12.21 11.94
N ALA A 174 -1.53 -13.03 12.71
CA ALA A 174 -1.88 -12.70 14.08
C ALA A 174 -1.58 -13.83 15.06
N TRP A 175 -1.11 -13.45 16.26
CA TRP A 175 -1.15 -14.29 17.44
C TRP A 175 -2.30 -13.89 18.33
N VAL A 176 -3.06 -14.88 18.77
CA VAL A 176 -4.24 -14.74 19.61
C VAL A 176 -4.20 -15.71 20.78
N ASN A 177 -4.78 -15.31 21.91
CA ASN A 177 -4.92 -16.17 23.08
C ASN A 177 -6.24 -16.97 23.05
N SER A 178 -6.46 -17.84 24.04
CA SER A 178 -7.68 -18.64 24.16
C SER A 178 -8.95 -17.78 24.27
N ALA A 179 -8.88 -16.65 24.96
CA ALA A 179 -10.03 -15.75 25.09
C ALA A 179 -10.45 -15.17 23.73
N ALA A 180 -9.48 -14.75 22.92
CA ALA A 180 -9.73 -14.29 21.55
C ALA A 180 -10.27 -15.41 20.64
N LEU A 181 -9.70 -16.63 20.70
CA LEU A 181 -10.24 -17.77 19.94
C LEU A 181 -11.70 -18.07 20.28
N ARG A 182 -12.06 -18.05 21.57
CA ARG A 182 -13.46 -18.20 22.02
C ARG A 182 -14.35 -17.09 21.49
N PHE A 183 -13.90 -15.84 21.53
CA PHE A 183 -14.65 -14.70 20.98
C PHE A 183 -14.90 -14.87 19.47
N PHE A 184 -13.91 -15.35 18.73
CA PHE A 184 -14.05 -15.62 17.30
C PHE A 184 -14.86 -16.91 17.01
N GLY A 185 -15.10 -17.76 18.00
CA GLY A 185 -15.74 -19.06 17.80
C GLY A 185 -14.85 -20.03 17.03
N ILE A 186 -13.52 -19.89 17.14
CA ILE A 186 -12.56 -20.77 16.50
C ILE A 186 -12.29 -21.97 17.40
N ASP A 187 -12.55 -23.15 16.87
CA ASP A 187 -12.34 -24.45 17.51
C ASP A 187 -11.63 -25.45 16.56
N LYS A 188 -11.54 -26.72 16.97
CA LYS A 188 -10.98 -27.82 16.18
C LYS A 188 -11.69 -28.06 14.83
N ALA A 189 -12.99 -27.77 14.74
CA ALA A 189 -13.81 -28.05 13.56
C ALA A 189 -13.91 -26.86 12.60
N THR A 190 -13.48 -25.68 13.02
CA THR A 190 -13.53 -24.46 12.21
C THR A 190 -12.67 -24.61 10.95
N PRO A 191 -13.23 -24.51 9.74
CA PRO A 191 -12.42 -24.61 8.52
C PRO A 191 -11.51 -23.39 8.36
N ASP A 192 -10.42 -23.57 7.61
CA ASP A 192 -9.60 -22.45 7.17
C ASP A 192 -10.41 -21.53 6.24
N PRO A 193 -10.30 -20.20 6.38
CA PRO A 193 -10.92 -19.29 5.43
C PRO A 193 -10.21 -19.35 4.07
N VAL A 194 -10.90 -18.94 3.00
CA VAL A 194 -10.27 -18.80 1.68
C VAL A 194 -9.08 -17.85 1.79
N GLY A 195 -7.90 -18.28 1.30
CA GLY A 195 -6.68 -17.47 1.33
C GLY A 195 -6.07 -17.28 2.73
N GLY A 196 -6.42 -18.09 3.73
CA GLY A 196 -5.83 -18.04 5.06
C GLY A 196 -5.71 -19.42 5.68
N VAL A 197 -4.96 -19.52 6.79
CA VAL A 197 -4.75 -20.79 7.52
C VAL A 197 -4.85 -20.55 9.01
N ILE A 198 -5.60 -21.40 9.71
CA ILE A 198 -5.60 -21.47 11.18
C ILE A 198 -4.61 -22.56 11.56
N ALA A 199 -3.47 -22.19 12.16
CA ALA A 199 -2.48 -23.18 12.55
C ALA A 199 -3.03 -24.07 13.68
N ARG A 200 -2.81 -25.38 13.54
CA ARG A 200 -3.34 -26.41 14.45
C ARG A 200 -2.24 -27.29 15.00
N ASN A 201 -2.43 -27.74 16.24
CA ASN A 201 -1.55 -28.73 16.82
C ASN A 201 -1.77 -30.08 16.09
N PRO A 202 -0.75 -30.70 15.49
CA PRO A 202 -0.92 -31.94 14.72
C PRO A 202 -1.43 -33.13 15.55
N ALA A 203 -1.11 -33.17 16.85
CA ALA A 203 -1.52 -34.26 17.73
C ALA A 203 -2.98 -34.13 18.20
N THR A 204 -3.46 -32.90 18.46
CA THR A 204 -4.79 -32.67 19.04
C THR A 204 -5.82 -32.12 18.05
N GLY A 205 -5.37 -31.41 17.01
CA GLY A 205 -6.19 -30.65 16.07
C GLY A 205 -6.67 -29.29 16.59
N GLU A 206 -6.37 -28.95 17.85
CA GLU A 206 -6.75 -27.68 18.46
C GLU A 206 -6.02 -26.50 17.80
N ALA A 207 -6.71 -25.36 17.68
CA ALA A 207 -6.13 -24.14 17.17
C ALA A 207 -5.01 -23.64 18.10
N THR A 208 -3.84 -23.35 17.54
CA THR A 208 -2.65 -22.93 18.30
C THR A 208 -2.65 -21.45 18.65
N GLY A 209 -3.62 -20.68 18.14
CA GLY A 209 -3.66 -19.23 18.25
C GLY A 209 -2.79 -18.49 17.24
N ILE A 210 -2.25 -19.16 16.22
CA ILE A 210 -1.58 -18.52 15.09
C ILE A 210 -2.54 -18.50 13.91
N LEU A 211 -2.83 -17.30 13.40
CA LEU A 211 -3.72 -17.05 12.27
C LEU A 211 -2.89 -16.46 11.12
N LEU A 212 -2.92 -17.11 9.95
CA LEU A 212 -2.15 -16.70 8.79
C LEU A 212 -3.05 -16.09 7.70
N ASP A 213 -2.61 -14.99 7.11
CA ASP A 213 -3.27 -14.23 6.04
C ASP A 213 -4.76 -13.95 6.32
N ASN A 214 -5.68 -14.43 5.48
CA ASN A 214 -7.11 -14.13 5.66
C ASN A 214 -7.66 -14.66 6.99
N ALA A 215 -7.02 -15.65 7.64
CA ALA A 215 -7.39 -16.05 8.99
C ALA A 215 -7.15 -14.93 10.00
N ALA A 216 -6.12 -14.10 9.82
CA ALA A 216 -5.94 -12.89 10.62
C ALA A 216 -6.96 -11.81 10.21
N TYR A 217 -7.09 -11.51 8.92
CA TYR A 217 -7.95 -10.41 8.45
C TYR A 217 -9.44 -10.59 8.78
N VAL A 218 -10.01 -11.78 8.54
CA VAL A 218 -11.43 -12.05 8.84
C VAL A 218 -11.75 -11.84 10.32
N ASN A 219 -10.80 -12.16 11.19
CA ASN A 219 -10.98 -12.02 12.63
C ASN A 219 -10.67 -10.59 13.11
N ARG A 220 -9.67 -9.92 12.52
CA ARG A 220 -9.38 -8.50 12.79
C ARG A 220 -10.61 -7.62 12.51
N ARG A 221 -11.37 -7.91 11.45
CA ARG A 221 -12.61 -7.17 11.11
C ARG A 221 -13.77 -7.36 12.09
N ARG A 222 -13.71 -8.38 12.93
CA ARG A 222 -14.70 -8.63 13.99
C ARG A 222 -14.35 -7.91 15.30
N LEU A 223 -13.19 -7.26 15.35
CA LEU A 223 -12.80 -6.42 16.48
C LEU A 223 -13.60 -5.11 16.46
N PRO A 224 -13.88 -4.50 17.63
CA PRO A 224 -14.53 -3.20 17.69
C PRO A 224 -13.73 -2.13 16.94
N GLU A 225 -14.42 -1.30 16.14
CA GLU A 225 -13.78 -0.13 15.55
C GLU A 225 -13.47 0.94 16.58
N TYR A 226 -12.36 1.65 16.39
CA TYR A 226 -12.04 2.83 17.18
C TYR A 226 -13.00 3.99 16.86
N PRO A 227 -13.39 4.80 17.88
CA PRO A 227 -14.18 6.01 17.67
C PRO A 227 -13.56 6.94 16.63
N LEU A 228 -14.39 7.65 15.86
CA LEU A 228 -13.94 8.53 14.77
C LEU A 228 -12.86 9.51 15.21
N GLU A 229 -13.00 10.14 16.38
CA GLU A 229 -12.01 11.08 16.91
C GLU A 229 -10.62 10.46 17.09
N GLN A 230 -10.56 9.23 17.59
CA GLN A 230 -9.28 8.53 17.76
C GLN A 230 -8.66 8.21 16.39
N ARG A 231 -9.48 7.81 15.40
CA ARG A 231 -9.01 7.56 14.03
C ARG A 231 -8.51 8.83 13.35
N VAL A 232 -9.16 9.97 13.58
CA VAL A 232 -8.72 11.28 13.06
C VAL A 232 -7.39 11.70 13.69
N GLN A 233 -7.21 11.51 15.01
CA GLN A 233 -5.95 11.83 15.70
C GLN A 233 -4.81 10.92 15.26
N ALA A 234 -5.07 9.61 15.14
CA ALA A 234 -4.15 8.63 14.59
C ALA A 234 -3.71 8.98 13.16
N LEU A 235 -4.68 9.26 12.28
CA LEU A 235 -4.41 9.68 10.91
C LEU A 235 -3.55 10.95 10.88
N ARG A 236 -3.89 11.96 11.68
CA ARG A 236 -3.10 13.20 11.76
C ARG A 236 -1.65 12.90 12.14
N TRP A 237 -1.42 12.11 13.17
CA TRP A 237 -0.06 11.71 13.57
C TRP A 237 0.70 11.08 12.40
N ALA A 238 0.06 10.17 11.65
CA ALA A 238 0.70 9.50 10.53
C ALA A 238 1.03 10.47 9.39
N LEU A 239 0.13 11.40 9.07
CA LEU A 239 0.38 12.41 8.02
C LEU A 239 1.48 13.41 8.42
N ASP A 240 1.61 13.71 9.71
CA ASP A 240 2.73 14.51 10.21
C ASP A 240 4.07 13.77 9.99
N GLN A 241 4.11 12.44 10.16
CA GLN A 241 5.30 11.65 9.83
C GLN A 241 5.59 11.64 8.32
N VAL A 242 4.56 11.43 7.49
CA VAL A 242 4.69 11.43 6.02
C VAL A 242 5.25 12.77 5.53
N ALA A 243 4.68 13.88 6.01
CA ALA A 243 5.14 15.23 5.66
C ALA A 243 6.58 15.50 6.10
N ALA A 244 6.97 15.04 7.30
CA ALA A 244 8.32 15.22 7.83
C ALA A 244 9.42 14.56 6.97
N HIS A 245 9.06 13.58 6.13
CA HIS A 245 9.97 12.90 5.21
C HIS A 245 9.92 13.46 3.77
N GLY A 246 9.29 14.62 3.57
CA GLY A 246 9.22 15.29 2.26
C GLY A 246 8.21 14.67 1.28
N ILE A 247 7.35 13.77 1.75
CA ILE A 247 6.25 13.20 0.97
C ILE A 247 5.11 14.23 0.92
N THR A 248 4.68 14.58 -0.29
CA THR A 248 3.66 15.61 -0.54
C THR A 248 2.35 15.03 -1.08
N THR A 249 2.46 13.88 -1.75
CA THR A 249 1.34 13.07 -2.22
C THR A 249 1.58 11.64 -1.79
N PHE A 250 0.55 10.97 -1.32
CA PHE A 250 0.64 9.55 -1.01
C PHE A 250 -0.58 8.81 -1.53
N ARG A 251 -0.46 7.49 -1.69
CA ARG A 251 -1.58 6.61 -1.96
C ARG A 251 -1.85 5.70 -0.78
N ASP A 252 -2.98 5.92 -0.13
CA ASP A 252 -3.52 4.95 0.82
C ASP A 252 -3.98 3.72 0.03
N ALA A 253 -3.32 2.59 0.28
CA ALA A 253 -3.52 1.37 -0.47
C ALA A 253 -4.81 0.65 -0.08
N ILE A 254 -5.43 0.94 1.07
CA ILE A 254 -6.70 0.33 1.51
C ILE A 254 -7.54 1.36 2.26
N VAL A 255 -8.61 1.83 1.62
CA VAL A 255 -9.58 2.74 2.22
C VAL A 255 -10.96 2.08 2.33
N THR A 256 -11.46 2.01 3.56
CA THR A 256 -12.83 1.59 3.93
C THR A 256 -13.72 2.82 4.14
N THR A 257 -15.02 2.64 4.40
CA THR A 257 -15.90 3.77 4.72
C THR A 257 -15.48 4.44 6.02
N SER A 258 -15.09 3.66 7.02
CA SER A 258 -14.58 4.20 8.28
C SER A 258 -13.32 5.03 8.02
N THR A 259 -12.32 4.52 7.30
CA THR A 259 -11.12 5.28 6.93
C THR A 259 -11.46 6.56 6.15
N MET A 260 -12.36 6.48 5.16
CA MET A 260 -12.79 7.65 4.39
C MET A 260 -13.43 8.72 5.31
N ALA A 261 -14.23 8.32 6.29
CA ALA A 261 -14.80 9.26 7.26
C ALA A 261 -13.74 9.99 8.08
N ALA A 262 -12.63 9.34 8.44
CA ALA A 262 -11.51 10.01 9.12
C ALA A 262 -10.80 11.03 8.21
N TYR A 263 -10.59 10.69 6.94
CA TYR A 263 -10.05 11.62 5.96
C TYR A 263 -10.94 12.85 5.75
N GLN A 264 -12.25 12.63 5.55
CA GLN A 264 -13.21 13.72 5.39
C GLN A 264 -13.23 14.63 6.62
N GLU A 265 -13.25 14.05 7.82
CA GLU A 265 -13.28 14.83 9.05
C GLU A 265 -11.98 15.61 9.29
N LEU A 266 -10.82 15.02 8.99
CA LEU A 266 -9.54 15.72 9.05
C LEU A 266 -9.46 16.87 8.04
N HIS A 267 -9.93 16.65 6.82
CA HIS A 267 -10.01 17.69 5.78
C HIS A 267 -10.96 18.82 6.18
N ARG A 268 -12.15 18.51 6.71
CA ARG A 268 -13.14 19.48 7.20
C ARG A 268 -12.57 20.40 8.29
N ARG A 269 -11.62 19.90 9.10
CA ARG A 269 -10.90 20.67 10.13
C ARG A 269 -9.71 21.48 9.59
N GLY A 270 -9.45 21.44 8.28
CA GLY A 270 -8.28 22.07 7.66
C GLY A 270 -6.96 21.35 7.96
N GLY A 271 -7.01 20.11 8.46
CA GLY A 271 -5.83 19.35 8.90
C GLY A 271 -5.16 18.49 7.83
N LEU A 272 -5.74 18.39 6.63
CA LEU A 272 -5.20 17.59 5.53
C LEU A 272 -4.38 18.44 4.56
N ALA A 273 -3.10 18.64 4.85
CA ALA A 273 -2.19 19.42 4.00
C ALA A 273 -1.70 18.65 2.76
N LEU A 274 -1.52 17.33 2.90
CA LEU A 274 -1.01 16.44 1.87
C LEU A 274 -2.12 16.02 0.87
N ARG A 275 -1.72 15.56 -0.32
CA ARG A 275 -2.66 14.98 -1.29
C ARG A 275 -2.77 13.46 -1.08
N ALA A 276 -3.98 12.97 -0.92
CA ALA A 276 -4.29 11.56 -0.69
C ALA A 276 -4.97 10.97 -1.93
N ASN A 277 -4.31 10.00 -2.56
CA ASN A 277 -4.96 9.07 -3.48
C ASN A 277 -5.51 7.90 -2.66
N THR A 278 -6.81 7.67 -2.68
CA THR A 278 -7.47 6.70 -1.79
C THR A 278 -7.92 5.47 -2.56
N SER A 279 -7.23 4.35 -2.35
CA SER A 279 -7.56 3.08 -3.00
C SER A 279 -8.71 2.42 -2.25
N LEU A 280 -9.93 2.63 -2.75
CA LEU A 280 -11.15 2.13 -2.14
C LEU A 280 -11.19 0.61 -2.22
N THR A 281 -11.48 -0.02 -1.09
CA THR A 281 -11.47 -1.48 -0.99
C THR A 281 -12.54 -2.09 -1.90
N TRP A 282 -12.21 -3.13 -2.67
CA TRP A 282 -13.14 -3.83 -3.55
C TRP A 282 -13.19 -5.32 -3.26
N LYS A 283 -14.38 -5.79 -2.89
CA LYS A 283 -14.72 -7.19 -2.63
C LYS A 283 -13.65 -7.92 -1.82
N SER A 284 -13.29 -7.37 -0.67
CA SER A 284 -12.29 -7.98 0.19
C SER A 284 -12.68 -9.42 0.53
N ALA A 285 -11.73 -10.35 0.35
CA ALA A 285 -11.92 -11.77 0.67
C ALA A 285 -12.22 -12.01 2.16
N TRP A 286 -11.89 -11.04 3.01
CA TRP A 286 -12.14 -11.08 4.46
C TRP A 286 -13.45 -10.42 4.91
N ALA A 287 -14.23 -9.85 3.98
CA ALA A 287 -15.51 -9.23 4.32
C ALA A 287 -16.64 -10.28 4.34
N SER A 288 -17.54 -10.19 5.32
CA SER A 288 -18.74 -11.05 5.39
C SER A 288 -19.79 -10.69 4.33
N SER A 289 -19.76 -9.46 3.84
CA SER A 289 -20.54 -8.95 2.71
C SER A 289 -19.75 -7.83 2.03
N HIS A 290 -20.07 -7.52 0.78
CA HIS A 290 -19.39 -6.46 0.02
C HIS A 290 -20.24 -5.20 -0.14
N ASP A 291 -21.40 -5.12 0.53
CA ASP A 291 -22.37 -4.04 0.34
C ASP A 291 -21.79 -2.67 0.65
N GLU A 292 -21.02 -2.57 1.74
CA GLU A 292 -20.37 -1.33 2.15
C GLU A 292 -19.29 -0.88 1.14
N GLU A 293 -18.48 -1.81 0.66
CA GLU A 293 -17.41 -1.56 -0.32
C GLU A 293 -18.00 -1.12 -1.67
N LEU A 294 -19.05 -1.82 -2.12
CA LEU A 294 -19.79 -1.48 -3.34
C LEU A 294 -20.45 -0.10 -3.22
N ALA A 295 -21.06 0.20 -2.07
CA ALA A 295 -21.67 1.50 -1.81
C ALA A 295 -20.62 2.62 -1.78
N LEU A 296 -19.45 2.38 -1.19
CA LEU A 296 -18.35 3.34 -1.14
C LEU A 296 -17.84 3.69 -2.54
N ILE A 297 -17.63 2.69 -3.41
CA ILE A 297 -17.20 2.89 -4.80
C ILE A 297 -18.25 3.69 -5.60
N GLU A 298 -19.53 3.42 -5.40
CA GLU A 298 -20.60 4.11 -6.11
C GLU A 298 -20.79 5.55 -5.61
N ALA A 299 -20.58 5.78 -4.31
CA ALA A 299 -20.66 7.09 -3.70
C ALA A 299 -19.37 7.92 -3.77
N ARG A 300 -18.26 7.35 -4.26
CA ARG A 300 -16.89 7.89 -4.10
C ARG A 300 -16.72 9.37 -4.45
N GLN A 301 -17.37 9.81 -5.52
CA GLN A 301 -17.26 11.19 -6.02
C GLN A 301 -17.84 12.22 -5.04
N LYS A 302 -18.68 11.80 -4.08
CA LYS A 302 -19.15 12.66 -2.97
C LYS A 302 -18.05 12.96 -1.96
N PHE A 303 -16.98 12.17 -1.94
CA PHE A 303 -15.85 12.31 -1.01
C PHE A 303 -14.61 12.94 -1.67
N ALA A 304 -14.62 13.13 -3.00
CA ALA A 304 -13.52 13.78 -3.69
C ALA A 304 -13.46 15.29 -3.38
N ASN A 305 -12.25 15.83 -3.25
CA ASN A 305 -11.99 17.26 -3.09
C ASN A 305 -10.57 17.62 -3.58
N ASP A 306 -10.07 18.84 -3.30
CA ASP A 306 -8.75 19.31 -3.75
C ASP A 306 -7.58 18.53 -3.13
N ARG A 307 -7.81 17.79 -2.03
CA ARG A 307 -6.81 16.98 -1.32
C ARG A 307 -7.06 15.48 -1.40
N ILE A 308 -8.30 15.04 -1.62
CA ILE A 308 -8.69 13.64 -1.63
C ILE A 308 -9.12 13.25 -3.04
N ASN A 309 -8.37 12.35 -3.65
CA ASN A 309 -8.73 11.68 -4.90
C ASN A 309 -9.26 10.28 -4.58
N THR A 310 -10.41 9.93 -5.14
CA THR A 310 -11.13 8.67 -4.87
C THR A 310 -11.19 7.73 -6.07
N ASP A 311 -10.51 8.06 -7.18
CA ASP A 311 -10.53 7.26 -8.41
C ASP A 311 -9.52 6.11 -8.42
N PHE A 312 -9.36 5.45 -7.27
CA PHE A 312 -8.56 4.24 -7.10
C PHE A 312 -9.38 3.14 -6.43
N ALA A 313 -9.19 1.90 -6.85
CA ALA A 313 -9.75 0.71 -6.21
C ALA A 313 -8.62 -0.27 -5.86
N LYS A 314 -8.73 -0.96 -4.72
CA LYS A 314 -7.79 -1.99 -4.29
C LYS A 314 -8.45 -3.36 -4.31
N ILE A 315 -7.79 -4.32 -4.95
CA ILE A 315 -8.13 -5.74 -4.91
C ILE A 315 -6.96 -6.51 -4.29
N MET A 316 -7.27 -7.51 -3.48
CA MET A 316 -6.29 -8.48 -2.99
C MET A 316 -6.41 -9.78 -3.78
N LEU A 317 -5.31 -10.24 -4.37
CA LEU A 317 -5.33 -11.43 -5.23
C LEU A 317 -4.60 -12.62 -4.61
N ASP A 318 -3.63 -12.41 -3.73
CA ASP A 318 -2.93 -13.47 -3.01
C ASP A 318 -2.40 -12.98 -1.65
N GLY A 319 -1.71 -13.87 -0.92
CA GLY A 319 -1.04 -13.55 0.35
C GLY A 319 0.40 -13.10 0.13
N ILE A 320 1.35 -13.68 0.88
CA ILE A 320 2.77 -13.32 0.78
C ILE A 320 3.69 -14.56 0.74
N PRO A 321 4.90 -14.46 0.16
CA PRO A 321 5.85 -15.56 0.12
C PRO A 321 6.35 -16.07 1.48
N PRO A 322 6.60 -15.21 2.51
CA PRO A 322 7.01 -15.67 3.85
C PRO A 322 6.03 -16.68 4.49
N THR A 323 4.73 -16.56 4.22
CA THR A 323 3.68 -17.44 4.76
C THR A 323 3.28 -18.55 3.79
N TYR A 324 3.97 -18.67 2.65
CA TYR A 324 3.70 -19.64 1.60
C TYR A 324 2.30 -19.46 0.96
N THR A 325 1.63 -18.33 1.10
CA THR A 325 0.24 -18.16 0.62
C THR A 325 0.14 -17.40 -0.69
N ALA A 326 1.19 -16.70 -1.11
CA ALA A 326 1.26 -16.06 -2.43
C ALA A 326 1.13 -17.07 -3.57
N ALA A 327 0.45 -16.71 -4.64
CA ALA A 327 0.14 -17.65 -5.72
C ALA A 327 1.32 -17.74 -6.69
N MET A 328 1.93 -18.92 -6.77
CA MET A 328 3.11 -19.20 -7.58
C MET A 328 2.78 -20.06 -8.81
N LEU A 329 3.57 -19.91 -9.88
CA LEU A 329 3.51 -20.78 -11.06
C LEU A 329 4.15 -22.14 -10.79
N GLU A 330 5.19 -22.16 -9.97
CA GLU A 330 5.92 -23.35 -9.55
C GLU A 330 5.86 -23.52 -8.03
N PRO A 331 5.98 -24.76 -7.51
CA PRO A 331 5.85 -25.00 -6.07
C PRO A 331 6.91 -24.28 -5.23
N TYR A 332 6.52 -23.97 -3.99
CA TYR A 332 7.45 -23.58 -2.92
C TYR A 332 8.34 -24.75 -2.49
N LEU A 333 9.41 -24.44 -1.76
CA LEU A 333 10.15 -25.47 -1.02
C LEU A 333 9.23 -26.10 0.07
N PRO A 334 9.24 -27.43 0.25
CA PRO A 334 8.38 -28.08 1.23
C PRO A 334 8.79 -27.75 2.67
N ASN A 335 7.82 -27.70 3.58
CA ASN A 335 8.03 -27.56 5.02
C ASN A 335 7.06 -28.43 5.82
N ALA A 336 7.05 -28.28 7.16
CA ALA A 336 6.20 -29.09 8.03
C ALA A 336 4.69 -28.90 7.81
N THR A 337 4.28 -27.76 7.24
CA THR A 337 2.89 -27.39 6.97
C THR A 337 2.49 -27.65 5.51
N PHE A 338 3.41 -27.41 4.57
CA PHE A 338 3.13 -27.44 3.12
C PHE A 338 4.02 -28.46 2.40
N GLY A 339 3.41 -29.34 1.61
CA GLY A 339 4.11 -30.34 0.80
C GLY A 339 4.80 -29.79 -0.45
N ASP A 340 5.47 -30.65 -1.20
CA ASP A 340 6.30 -30.32 -2.38
C ASP A 340 5.52 -29.90 -3.64
N GLN A 341 4.19 -29.98 -3.62
CA GLN A 341 3.30 -29.53 -4.71
C GLN A 341 2.59 -28.20 -4.39
N TRP A 342 2.89 -27.59 -3.25
CA TRP A 342 2.18 -26.39 -2.81
C TRP A 342 2.62 -25.14 -3.57
N THR A 343 1.65 -24.43 -4.16
CA THR A 343 1.87 -23.23 -5.01
C THR A 343 1.17 -21.99 -4.45
N GLY A 344 0.81 -22.00 -3.17
CA GLY A 344 -0.06 -20.98 -2.58
C GLY A 344 -1.45 -20.93 -3.22
N LYS A 345 -2.19 -19.85 -3.02
CA LYS A 345 -3.59 -19.74 -3.47
C LYS A 345 -3.94 -18.33 -3.93
N LEU A 346 -4.75 -18.26 -4.99
CA LEU A 346 -5.45 -17.03 -5.34
C LEU A 346 -6.61 -16.82 -4.35
N MET A 347 -6.86 -15.56 -3.99
CA MET A 347 -8.02 -15.15 -3.19
C MET A 347 -9.28 -14.97 -4.03
N LEU A 348 -9.11 -14.71 -5.33
CA LEU A 348 -10.18 -14.55 -6.31
C LEU A 348 -9.94 -15.45 -7.51
N GLU A 349 -11.01 -16.05 -8.02
CA GLU A 349 -10.95 -16.81 -9.27
C GLU A 349 -10.65 -15.87 -10.45
N PRO A 350 -9.83 -16.29 -11.44
CA PRO A 350 -9.42 -15.42 -12.55
C PRO A 350 -10.57 -14.78 -13.33
N ASP A 351 -11.65 -15.52 -13.59
CA ASP A 351 -12.83 -14.99 -14.30
C ASP A 351 -13.55 -13.91 -13.49
N VAL A 352 -13.63 -14.07 -12.17
CA VAL A 352 -14.23 -13.07 -11.27
C VAL A 352 -13.38 -11.80 -11.26
N LEU A 353 -12.05 -11.96 -11.15
CA LEU A 353 -11.13 -10.82 -11.22
C LEU A 353 -11.26 -10.07 -12.54
N ARG A 354 -11.30 -10.79 -13.66
CA ARG A 354 -11.46 -10.20 -14.99
C ARG A 354 -12.70 -9.32 -15.07
N ASP A 355 -13.85 -9.86 -14.67
CA ASP A 355 -15.13 -9.15 -14.77
C ASP A 355 -15.16 -7.92 -13.83
N ASP A 356 -14.55 -8.03 -12.65
CA ASP A 356 -14.42 -6.92 -11.71
C ASP A 356 -13.50 -5.80 -12.22
N VAL A 357 -12.36 -6.15 -12.80
CA VAL A 357 -11.42 -5.18 -13.39
C VAL A 357 -12.06 -4.45 -14.57
N ILE A 358 -12.76 -5.16 -15.48
CA ILE A 358 -13.52 -4.54 -16.57
C ILE A 358 -14.53 -3.53 -16.01
N ARG A 359 -15.26 -3.90 -14.95
CA ARG A 359 -16.28 -3.04 -14.33
C ARG A 359 -15.69 -1.78 -13.70
N LEU A 360 -14.57 -1.91 -13.00
CA LEU A 360 -13.90 -0.79 -12.33
C LEU A 360 -13.22 0.14 -13.33
N ASP A 361 -12.54 -0.40 -14.35
CA ASP A 361 -11.93 0.36 -15.44
C ASP A 361 -12.99 1.17 -16.21
N ALA A 362 -14.16 0.58 -16.50
CA ALA A 362 -15.28 1.29 -17.14
C ALA A 362 -15.82 2.46 -16.31
N LYS A 363 -15.57 2.49 -15.00
CA LYS A 363 -15.90 3.60 -14.10
C LYS A 363 -14.78 4.65 -14.01
N GLY A 364 -13.66 4.47 -14.72
CA GLY A 364 -12.49 5.34 -14.69
C GLY A 364 -11.59 5.12 -13.47
N LEU A 365 -11.78 4.04 -12.70
CA LEU A 365 -10.97 3.74 -11.53
C LEU A 365 -9.63 3.12 -11.94
N THR A 366 -8.55 3.63 -11.36
CA THR A 366 -7.27 2.91 -11.37
C THR A 366 -7.36 1.73 -10.41
N VAL A 367 -7.34 0.50 -10.96
CA VAL A 367 -7.33 -0.72 -10.16
C VAL A 367 -5.90 -1.07 -9.76
N LYS A 368 -5.66 -1.13 -8.45
CA LYS A 368 -4.43 -1.62 -7.82
C LYS A 368 -4.68 -3.05 -7.32
N ILE A 369 -3.92 -4.02 -7.78
CA ILE A 369 -4.06 -5.44 -7.40
C ILE A 369 -2.83 -5.83 -6.57
N HIS A 370 -3.03 -6.23 -5.31
CA HIS A 370 -1.98 -6.92 -4.54
C HIS A 370 -1.66 -8.26 -5.19
N ALA A 371 -0.43 -8.42 -5.67
CA ALA A 371 0.07 -9.66 -6.25
C ALA A 371 1.57 -9.80 -5.95
N THR A 372 1.91 -10.72 -5.06
CA THR A 372 3.30 -10.97 -4.65
C THR A 372 3.93 -12.14 -5.39
N GLY A 373 3.13 -13.16 -5.74
CA GLY A 373 3.57 -14.30 -6.55
C GLY A 373 3.53 -14.06 -8.07
N ASP A 374 4.31 -14.83 -8.81
CA ASP A 374 4.38 -14.73 -10.28
C ASP A 374 3.07 -15.19 -10.97
N ARG A 375 2.34 -16.14 -10.38
CA ARG A 375 1.03 -16.55 -10.90
C ARG A 375 -0.03 -15.48 -10.65
N SER A 376 -0.05 -14.83 -9.49
CA SER A 376 -0.99 -13.73 -9.24
C SER A 376 -0.69 -12.52 -10.13
N ALA A 377 0.59 -12.18 -10.35
CA ALA A 377 0.99 -11.13 -11.30
C ALA A 377 0.49 -11.44 -12.73
N ARG A 378 0.66 -12.68 -13.21
CA ARG A 378 0.13 -13.11 -14.52
C ARG A 378 -1.39 -12.96 -14.62
N VAL A 379 -2.12 -13.44 -13.61
CA VAL A 379 -3.58 -13.35 -13.55
C VAL A 379 -4.07 -11.90 -13.50
N ALA A 380 -3.37 -11.02 -12.79
CA ALA A 380 -3.66 -9.58 -12.78
C ALA A 380 -3.47 -8.96 -14.18
N LEU A 381 -2.37 -9.28 -14.87
CA LEU A 381 -2.11 -8.81 -16.24
C LEU A 381 -3.15 -9.33 -17.24
N ASP A 382 -3.61 -10.57 -17.09
CA ASP A 382 -4.70 -11.13 -17.91
C ASP A 382 -6.01 -10.34 -17.72
N ALA A 383 -6.32 -9.95 -16.48
CA ALA A 383 -7.50 -9.13 -16.17
C ALA A 383 -7.39 -7.71 -16.75
N PHE A 384 -6.21 -7.07 -16.66
CA PHE A 384 -5.97 -5.77 -17.28
C PHE A 384 -6.04 -5.83 -18.80
N GLU A 385 -5.48 -6.86 -19.42
CA GLU A 385 -5.60 -7.09 -20.86
C GLU A 385 -7.06 -7.23 -21.30
N ALA A 386 -7.88 -7.94 -20.53
CA ALA A 386 -9.30 -8.05 -20.81
C ALA A 386 -10.03 -6.70 -20.70
N ALA A 387 -9.71 -5.87 -19.71
CA ALA A 387 -10.25 -4.51 -19.60
C ALA A 387 -9.87 -3.65 -20.80
N ARG A 388 -8.61 -3.69 -21.26
CA ARG A 388 -8.19 -2.97 -22.48
C ARG A 388 -8.95 -3.42 -23.73
N ARG A 389 -9.22 -4.72 -23.86
CA ARG A 389 -10.02 -5.28 -24.97
C ARG A 389 -11.49 -4.89 -24.88
N SER A 390 -12.05 -4.83 -23.68
CA SER A 390 -13.48 -4.54 -23.45
C SER A 390 -13.79 -3.04 -23.53
N ASN A 391 -12.96 -2.21 -22.91
CA ASN A 391 -13.25 -0.79 -22.67
C ASN A 391 -12.36 0.16 -23.49
N GLY A 392 -11.34 -0.37 -24.17
CA GLY A 392 -10.40 0.38 -25.00
C GLY A 392 -9.01 0.57 -24.36
N GLU A 393 -8.03 0.92 -25.20
CA GLU A 393 -6.61 1.01 -24.78
C GLU A 393 -6.27 2.27 -23.98
N GLY A 394 -7.16 3.26 -23.95
CA GLY A 394 -6.95 4.58 -23.34
C GLY A 394 -7.37 4.70 -21.87
N GLY A 395 -7.66 3.59 -21.18
CA GLY A 395 -8.07 3.59 -19.78
C GLY A 395 -6.98 4.04 -18.79
N PRO A 396 -7.31 4.17 -17.49
CA PRO A 396 -6.37 4.55 -16.43
C PRO A 396 -5.20 3.57 -16.32
N ILE A 397 -4.02 4.04 -15.91
CA ILE A 397 -2.85 3.17 -15.68
C ILE A 397 -3.11 2.33 -14.43
N HIS A 398 -3.42 1.04 -14.62
CA HIS A 398 -3.62 0.09 -13.53
C HIS A 398 -2.30 -0.33 -12.90
N GLU A 399 -2.37 -0.99 -11.75
CA GLU A 399 -1.17 -1.27 -10.95
C GLU A 399 -1.17 -2.70 -10.42
N VAL A 400 -0.03 -3.37 -10.58
CA VAL A 400 0.31 -4.56 -9.81
C VAL A 400 1.13 -4.08 -8.61
N SER A 401 0.57 -4.23 -7.41
CA SER A 401 1.23 -3.87 -6.14
C SER A 401 2.17 -4.95 -5.67
N HIS A 402 3.24 -4.52 -4.99
CA HIS A 402 4.41 -5.31 -4.60
C HIS A 402 5.23 -5.81 -5.79
N ALA A 403 4.59 -6.52 -6.72
CA ALA A 403 5.18 -7.00 -7.97
C ALA A 403 6.53 -7.71 -7.73
N GLU A 404 6.60 -8.48 -6.64
CA GLU A 404 7.83 -9.06 -6.11
C GLU A 404 8.37 -10.12 -7.05
N LEU A 405 7.49 -11.02 -7.51
CA LEU A 405 7.82 -12.06 -8.47
C LEU A 405 7.05 -11.80 -9.76
N ILE A 406 7.79 -11.69 -10.85
CA ILE A 406 7.25 -11.55 -12.19
C ILE A 406 7.98 -12.57 -13.05
N HIS A 407 7.21 -13.43 -13.72
CA HIS A 407 7.79 -14.35 -14.70
C HIS A 407 8.38 -13.54 -15.88
N PRO A 408 9.54 -13.91 -16.45
CA PRO A 408 10.18 -13.14 -17.53
C PRO A 408 9.26 -12.84 -18.72
N ASP A 409 8.42 -13.80 -19.11
CA ASP A 409 7.44 -13.62 -20.20
C ASP A 409 6.37 -12.55 -19.91
N ASP A 410 6.13 -12.23 -18.64
CA ASP A 410 5.14 -11.25 -18.20
C ASP A 410 5.73 -9.83 -18.07
N VAL A 411 7.06 -9.66 -18.00
CA VAL A 411 7.71 -8.34 -17.88
C VAL A 411 7.32 -7.40 -19.04
N PRO A 412 7.40 -7.80 -20.33
CA PRO A 412 7.03 -6.90 -21.43
C PRO A 412 5.54 -6.54 -21.47
N ARG A 413 4.68 -7.28 -20.75
CA ARG A 413 3.24 -7.04 -20.73
C ARG A 413 2.88 -5.77 -19.97
N PHE A 414 3.67 -5.34 -18.98
CA PHE A 414 3.43 -4.10 -18.23
C PHE A 414 3.39 -2.89 -19.16
N ALA A 415 4.45 -2.69 -19.95
CA ALA A 415 4.53 -1.62 -20.95
C ALA A 415 3.42 -1.74 -22.01
N LYS A 416 3.22 -2.95 -22.56
CA LYS A 416 2.20 -3.21 -23.59
C LYS A 416 0.78 -2.87 -23.12
N LEU A 417 0.46 -3.14 -21.86
CA LEU A 417 -0.88 -2.95 -21.29
C LEU A 417 -1.06 -1.59 -20.60
N ARG A 418 0.01 -0.78 -20.50
CA ARG A 418 0.07 0.46 -19.72
C ARG A 418 -0.32 0.21 -18.27
N VAL A 419 0.40 -0.72 -17.64
CA VAL A 419 0.24 -1.13 -16.24
C VAL A 419 1.54 -0.81 -15.51
N ALA A 420 1.46 -0.19 -14.35
CA ALA A 420 2.63 0.08 -13.51
C ALA A 420 2.91 -1.10 -12.58
N ALA A 421 4.19 -1.43 -12.42
CA ALA A 421 4.66 -2.27 -11.33
C ALA A 421 4.96 -1.37 -10.13
N GLU A 422 4.13 -1.45 -9.09
CA GLU A 422 4.39 -0.75 -7.83
C GLU A 422 5.18 -1.66 -6.89
N MET A 423 6.31 -1.18 -6.42
CA MET A 423 7.29 -1.95 -5.65
C MET A 423 7.60 -1.27 -4.32
N CYS A 424 8.05 -2.06 -3.35
CA CYS A 424 8.36 -1.59 -2.00
C CYS A 424 9.88 -1.72 -1.68
N PRO A 425 10.72 -0.71 -2.02
CA PRO A 425 12.18 -0.78 -1.87
C PRO A 425 12.70 -1.09 -0.46
N ILE A 426 11.91 -0.83 0.59
CA ILE A 426 12.28 -1.19 1.96
C ILE A 426 12.53 -2.69 2.13
N LEU A 427 11.87 -3.53 1.33
CA LEU A 427 12.02 -4.99 1.34
C LEU A 427 13.33 -5.46 0.70
N TRP A 428 14.06 -4.57 0.01
CA TRP A 428 15.37 -4.89 -0.59
C TRP A 428 16.51 -4.79 0.43
N TYR A 429 16.26 -4.15 1.57
CA TYR A 429 17.20 -4.11 2.68
C TYR A 429 17.13 -5.41 3.50
N PRO A 430 18.23 -5.84 4.14
CA PRO A 430 18.19 -7.00 5.03
C PRO A 430 17.19 -6.78 6.18
N ILE A 431 16.08 -7.53 6.15
CA ILE A 431 15.09 -7.56 7.22
C ILE A 431 15.22 -8.92 7.93
N PRO A 432 15.43 -8.96 9.25
CA PRO A 432 15.46 -10.22 9.99
C PRO A 432 14.19 -11.06 9.75
N GLY A 433 14.37 -12.31 9.33
CA GLY A 433 13.27 -13.22 8.98
C GLY A 433 12.79 -13.11 7.53
N LEU A 434 13.33 -12.19 6.72
CA LEU A 434 13.07 -12.14 5.28
C LEU A 434 14.17 -12.91 4.52
N ASP A 435 13.90 -14.16 4.14
CA ASP A 435 14.81 -14.99 3.35
C ASP A 435 14.08 -15.66 2.18
N TRP A 436 14.13 -14.98 1.03
CA TRP A 436 13.51 -15.44 -0.22
C TRP A 436 13.99 -16.82 -0.66
N ALA A 437 15.28 -17.10 -0.50
CA ALA A 437 15.86 -18.37 -0.92
C ALA A 437 15.39 -19.54 -0.04
N ALA A 438 15.12 -19.28 1.24
CA ALA A 438 14.58 -20.28 2.16
C ALA A 438 13.17 -20.75 1.80
N TRP A 439 12.37 -19.91 1.13
CA TRP A 439 10.98 -20.26 0.75
C TRP A 439 10.85 -20.70 -0.70
N LEU A 440 11.57 -20.04 -1.60
CA LEU A 440 11.39 -20.16 -3.05
C LEU A 440 12.53 -20.90 -3.73
N GLY A 441 13.63 -21.14 -3.02
CA GLY A 441 14.89 -21.60 -3.60
C GLY A 441 15.73 -20.45 -4.18
N PRO A 442 17.04 -20.67 -4.38
CA PRO A 442 17.99 -19.62 -4.77
C PRO A 442 17.85 -19.15 -6.23
N GLU A 443 17.16 -19.91 -7.07
CA GLU A 443 17.07 -19.65 -8.52
C GLU A 443 15.98 -18.62 -8.88
N ARG A 444 15.05 -18.33 -7.97
CA ARG A 444 13.93 -17.43 -8.21
C ARG A 444 14.39 -15.98 -8.17
N LYS A 445 14.30 -15.29 -9.31
CA LYS A 445 14.57 -13.85 -9.39
C LYS A 445 13.44 -13.07 -8.73
N VAL A 446 13.75 -12.39 -7.63
CA VAL A 446 12.85 -11.46 -6.94
C VAL A 446 13.21 -10.03 -7.37
N TRP A 447 12.18 -9.21 -7.60
CA TRP A 447 12.24 -7.80 -8.02
C TRP A 447 12.93 -7.58 -9.37
N ALA A 448 12.16 -7.70 -10.45
CA ALA A 448 12.62 -7.45 -11.82
C ALA A 448 12.74 -5.95 -12.18
N VAL A 449 13.20 -5.09 -11.24
CA VAL A 449 13.20 -3.62 -11.38
C VAL A 449 13.87 -3.16 -12.68
N ARG A 450 15.08 -3.65 -12.94
CA ARG A 450 15.84 -3.27 -14.13
C ARG A 450 15.13 -3.70 -15.41
N ASP A 451 14.63 -4.93 -15.45
CA ASP A 451 13.97 -5.48 -16.63
C ASP A 451 12.69 -4.70 -16.94
N LEU A 452 11.93 -4.29 -15.91
CA LEU A 452 10.75 -3.45 -16.05
C LEU A 452 11.11 -2.08 -16.62
N VAL A 453 12.10 -1.39 -16.04
CA VAL A 453 12.58 -0.09 -16.53
C VAL A 453 13.05 -0.19 -17.99
N GLU A 454 13.84 -1.21 -18.32
CA GLU A 454 14.35 -1.42 -19.69
C GLU A 454 13.22 -1.79 -20.68
N SER A 455 12.13 -2.41 -20.21
CA SER A 455 10.95 -2.73 -21.02
C SER A 455 10.02 -1.53 -21.26
N GLY A 456 10.19 -0.44 -20.51
CA GLY A 456 9.31 0.74 -20.54
C GLY A 456 8.01 0.57 -19.75
N ALA A 457 8.02 -0.32 -18.74
CA ALA A 457 6.92 -0.57 -17.82
C ALA A 457 6.67 0.60 -16.85
#